data_AF-A0A812XQT0-F1
#
_entry.id   AF-A0A812XQT0-F1
#
_cell.length_a   1.000
_cell.length_b   1.000
_cell.length_c   1.000
_cell.angle_alpha   90.00
_cell.angle_beta   90.00
_cell.angle_gamma   90.00
#
_symmetry.space_group_name_H-M   'P 1'
#
loop_
_entity.id
_entity.type
_entity.pdbx_description
1 polymer ?
#
loop_
_entity_poly.entity_id
_entity_poly.type
_entity_poly.pdbx_seq_one_letter_code
_entity_poly.pdbx_strand_id
1 'polypeptide(L)'
;MLLGAAGTKAWALCLSAVLLAGVRGVHPPPDKCCDGPARPVNWISLSNTSALAAACTQLHYSKENSLGCAALTACTHNGEDLWMTCPDGFEADCVLGCTALPQASSCPEPQQSLLEWLSSNGGFISPRLRIDSGQLGRGLFATEDIEISELLVSLPSEVIILDGRSPCLAIKRLRNELQKGPCSFYWPYLKSLHEIEISLPAVWSLEDLALLDGLPTPKGGWQSYTQRYFKDCLESDGDALALRALLLYHTRAGPLGMTPVADIMNHGYNMTWHGFDQEDVMKPHGRGTFWMRSSSAIKAGSEVLNSIVNGVAFRPTLAAGMHADDFDGAAEIFRNYGFMEDPPVMWWFDSAASGTHHAWIQMDAKGTPSWFADTDDHGPGTNLTGLVEDGSALLEDLQVREARLGMIYGPGSDEQPFSFDAKAQIGGRHRRMALAYRQAFKHALKAAIEAAKVELRASGAQAGKEEL
;
A
#
# COMPACT_ATOMS: atom_id res chain seq x y z
N MET A 1 40.31 7.41 -70.57
CA MET A 1 38.96 7.90 -70.90
C MET A 1 38.20 8.07 -69.59
N LEU A 2 38.13 9.33 -69.12
CA LEU A 2 36.91 10.11 -68.83
C LEU A 2 36.33 9.81 -67.43
N LEU A 3 36.69 10.64 -66.42
CA LEU A 3 35.94 11.79 -65.84
C LEU A 3 35.03 11.33 -64.67
N GLY A 4 34.84 12.01 -63.54
CA GLY A 4 35.23 13.34 -63.05
C GLY A 4 34.95 13.41 -61.52
N ALA A 5 35.72 14.19 -60.77
CA ALA A 5 35.37 15.52 -60.22
C ALA A 5 34.34 15.47 -59.04
N ALA A 6 34.75 15.68 -57.79
CA ALA A 6 35.05 16.95 -57.11
C ALA A 6 33.84 17.52 -56.34
N GLY A 7 34.03 17.94 -55.08
CA GLY A 7 32.99 18.66 -54.34
C GLY A 7 33.18 18.81 -52.83
N THR A 8 34.25 19.47 -52.39
CA THR A 8 34.36 20.08 -51.05
C THR A 8 33.34 21.20 -50.84
N LYS A 9 32.77 21.35 -49.64
CA LYS A 9 32.46 22.64 -49.00
C LYS A 9 32.19 22.50 -47.49
N ALA A 10 32.98 23.25 -46.72
CA ALA A 10 32.78 23.60 -45.32
C ALA A 10 31.82 24.81 -45.20
N TRP A 11 31.76 25.41 -43.99
CA TRP A 11 30.96 26.56 -43.49
C TRP A 11 29.65 26.14 -42.80
N ALA A 12 29.26 26.62 -41.61
CA ALA A 12 29.86 27.49 -40.60
C ALA A 12 29.04 27.38 -39.29
N LEU A 13 29.66 27.75 -38.16
CA LEU A 13 29.04 27.99 -36.86
C LEU A 13 27.94 29.07 -36.92
N CYS A 14 26.86 28.88 -36.15
CA CYS A 14 26.13 29.99 -35.53
C CYS A 14 25.68 29.59 -34.13
N LEU A 15 26.36 30.18 -33.14
CA LEU A 15 25.91 30.30 -31.76
C LEU A 15 24.92 31.46 -31.70
N SER A 16 23.75 31.29 -31.06
CA SER A 16 23.00 32.40 -30.47
C SER A 16 22.08 31.87 -29.38
N ALA A 17 22.40 32.22 -28.15
CA ALA A 17 21.48 32.18 -27.03
C ALA A 17 20.63 33.46 -27.05
N VAL A 18 19.31 33.31 -26.91
CA VAL A 18 18.43 34.38 -26.40
C VAL A 18 17.43 33.74 -25.44
N LEU A 19 17.53 34.14 -24.17
CA LEU A 19 16.49 34.05 -23.15
C LEU A 19 15.44 35.14 -23.40
N LEU A 20 14.16 34.78 -23.37
CA LEU A 20 13.11 35.57 -22.70
C LEU A 20 11.80 34.78 -22.59
N ALA A 21 11.07 35.13 -21.54
CA ALA A 21 10.04 34.38 -20.86
C ALA A 21 8.66 34.39 -21.53
N GLY A 22 7.85 33.42 -21.11
CA GLY A 22 6.41 33.61 -20.87
C GLY A 22 5.49 33.17 -22.00
N VAL A 23 4.76 32.08 -21.76
CA VAL A 23 3.29 32.04 -21.67
C VAL A 23 2.88 30.62 -21.28
N ARG A 24 2.06 30.53 -20.24
CA ARG A 24 1.35 29.32 -19.83
C ARG A 24 0.42 28.89 -20.97
N GLY A 25 0.70 27.76 -21.60
CA GLY A 25 -0.25 27.03 -22.42
C GLY A 25 -0.72 25.80 -21.65
N VAL A 26 -1.92 25.86 -21.09
CA VAL A 26 -2.66 24.63 -20.76
C VAL A 26 -2.96 23.98 -22.11
N HIS A 27 -2.27 22.89 -22.43
CA HIS A 27 -2.64 22.09 -23.59
C HIS A 27 -4.02 21.48 -23.29
N PRO A 28 -5.02 21.62 -24.20
CA PRO A 28 -6.21 20.78 -24.12
C PRO A 28 -5.78 19.31 -24.20
N PRO A 29 -6.49 18.38 -23.53
CA PRO A 29 -6.19 16.97 -23.65
C PRO A 29 -6.24 16.55 -25.13
N PRO A 30 -5.34 15.66 -25.59
CA PRO A 30 -5.38 15.19 -26.97
C PRO A 30 -6.71 14.48 -27.25
N ASP A 31 -7.32 14.76 -28.41
CA ASP A 31 -8.58 14.15 -28.86
C ASP A 31 -8.48 12.62 -29.08
N LYS A 32 -7.28 12.03 -28.94
CA LYS A 32 -7.00 10.60 -29.15
C LYS A 32 -6.11 10.09 -28.02
N CYS A 33 -6.66 9.23 -27.17
CA CYS A 33 -5.94 8.64 -26.03
C CYS A 33 -5.10 7.39 -26.40
N CYS A 34 -5.17 6.88 -27.64
CA CYS A 34 -4.61 5.58 -28.00
C CYS A 34 -3.92 5.61 -29.37
N ASP A 35 -2.65 6.05 -29.43
CA ASP A 35 -1.75 5.69 -30.52
C ASP A 35 -0.81 4.56 -30.05
N GLY A 36 -1.12 3.32 -30.45
CA GLY A 36 -0.28 2.15 -30.18
C GLY A 36 -0.98 0.81 -30.44
N PRO A 37 -0.24 -0.28 -30.71
CA PRO A 37 -0.84 -1.60 -30.93
C PRO A 37 -1.51 -2.11 -29.65
N ALA A 38 -2.78 -2.52 -29.77
CA ALA A 38 -3.51 -3.19 -28.71
C ALA A 38 -2.74 -4.45 -28.26
N ARG A 39 -2.56 -4.62 -26.95
CA ARG A 39 -1.99 -5.84 -26.37
C ARG A 39 -3.10 -6.68 -25.75
N PRO A 40 -3.12 -8.00 -25.96
CA PRO A 40 -4.07 -8.88 -25.26
C PRO A 40 -3.79 -8.85 -23.76
N VAL A 41 -4.85 -8.81 -22.96
CA VAL A 41 -4.79 -8.89 -21.48
C VAL A 41 -5.69 -10.04 -21.03
N ASN A 42 -5.25 -10.78 -20.02
CA ASN A 42 -5.93 -12.00 -19.54
C ASN A 42 -7.15 -11.70 -18.65
N TRP A 43 -8.12 -12.61 -18.71
CA TRP A 43 -9.44 -12.53 -18.07
C TRP A 43 -9.43 -13.03 -16.61
N ILE A 44 -10.25 -12.43 -15.75
CA ILE A 44 -10.58 -12.96 -14.42
C ILE A 44 -12.01 -13.50 -14.49
N SER A 45 -12.19 -14.80 -14.25
CA SER A 45 -13.52 -15.39 -14.05
C SER A 45 -13.95 -15.19 -12.60
N LEU A 46 -15.14 -14.62 -12.39
CA LEU A 46 -15.66 -14.30 -11.06
C LEU A 46 -16.78 -15.25 -10.58
N SER A 47 -17.05 -16.38 -11.24
CA SER A 47 -18.10 -17.32 -10.77
C SER A 47 -17.59 -18.76 -10.55
N ASN A 48 -17.83 -19.25 -9.34
CA ASN A 48 -17.80 -20.69 -8.98
C ASN A 48 -19.23 -21.26 -8.80
N THR A 49 -20.26 -20.54 -9.23
CA THR A 49 -21.65 -20.99 -9.14
C THR A 49 -22.14 -21.46 -10.51
N SER A 50 -22.84 -22.59 -10.53
CA SER A 50 -23.39 -23.26 -11.72
C SER A 50 -24.57 -22.51 -12.39
N ALA A 51 -24.60 -21.18 -12.30
CA ALA A 51 -25.51 -20.32 -13.02
C ALA A 51 -24.69 -19.17 -13.63
N LEU A 52 -24.53 -19.24 -14.95
CA LEU A 52 -23.70 -18.39 -15.80
C LEU A 52 -24.16 -16.92 -15.77
N ALA A 53 -23.41 -16.10 -15.04
CA ALA A 53 -23.19 -14.70 -15.37
C ALA A 53 -21.70 -14.41 -15.13
N ALA A 54 -20.90 -14.43 -16.19
CA ALA A 54 -19.51 -14.02 -16.14
C ALA A 54 -19.48 -12.51 -16.43
N ALA A 55 -19.21 -11.69 -15.42
CA ALA A 55 -18.88 -10.29 -15.63
C ALA A 55 -17.40 -10.19 -16.02
N CYS A 56 -17.13 -9.86 -17.28
CA CYS A 56 -15.77 -9.62 -17.77
C CYS A 56 -15.45 -8.13 -17.63
N THR A 57 -14.43 -7.79 -16.82
CA THR A 57 -13.94 -6.40 -16.72
C THR A 57 -12.54 -6.29 -17.29
N GLN A 58 -12.37 -5.45 -18.31
CA GLN A 58 -11.06 -5.08 -18.86
C GLN A 58 -10.67 -3.68 -18.38
N LEU A 59 -9.54 -3.57 -17.68
CA LEU A 59 -8.95 -2.28 -17.29
C LEU A 59 -7.78 -1.97 -18.21
N HIS A 60 -7.87 -0.87 -18.95
CA HIS A 60 -6.76 -0.34 -19.74
C HIS A 60 -5.99 0.72 -18.97
N TYR A 61 -4.66 0.63 -19.00
CA TYR A 61 -3.75 1.63 -18.45
C TYR A 61 -3.00 2.31 -19.59
N SER A 62 -2.96 3.65 -19.60
CA SER A 62 -2.10 4.41 -20.52
C SER A 62 -0.81 4.83 -19.81
N LYS A 63 0.23 5.12 -20.61
CA LYS A 63 1.58 5.46 -20.14
C LYS A 63 1.66 6.83 -19.42
N GLU A 64 0.59 7.63 -19.49
CA GLU A 64 0.54 9.02 -19.04
C GLU A 64 -0.34 9.23 -17.80
N ASN A 65 -1.05 8.19 -17.33
CA ASN A 65 -1.94 8.29 -16.16
C ASN A 65 -1.89 7.01 -15.31
N SER A 66 -1.14 7.03 -14.19
CA SER A 66 -1.10 5.94 -13.20
C SER A 66 -2.35 5.85 -12.34
N LEU A 67 -3.21 6.87 -12.35
CA LEU A 67 -4.58 6.82 -11.85
C LEU A 67 -5.48 6.67 -13.07
N GLY A 68 -6.02 5.46 -13.25
CA GLY A 68 -6.76 5.07 -14.45
C GLY A 68 -7.79 6.10 -14.89
N CYS A 69 -7.62 6.60 -16.12
CA CYS A 69 -8.78 6.90 -16.94
C CYS A 69 -9.44 5.56 -17.27
N ALA A 70 -10.29 5.06 -16.38
CA ALA A 70 -11.39 4.20 -16.79
C ALA A 70 -12.44 5.08 -17.49
N ALA A 71 -12.02 5.72 -18.58
CA ALA A 71 -12.92 6.21 -19.60
C ALA A 71 -12.77 5.22 -20.77
N LEU A 72 -13.51 4.11 -20.70
CA LEU A 72 -13.89 3.29 -21.86
C LEU A 72 -14.72 4.13 -22.86
N THR A 73 -14.15 5.20 -23.42
CA THR A 73 -14.71 5.76 -24.64
C THR A 73 -14.59 4.65 -25.66
N ALA A 74 -15.70 4.25 -26.29
CA ALA A 74 -15.72 3.26 -27.34
C ALA A 74 -14.55 3.51 -28.30
N CYS A 75 -13.55 2.63 -28.30
CA CYS A 75 -12.41 2.74 -29.19
C CYS A 75 -12.94 2.44 -30.59
N THR A 76 -13.07 3.48 -31.42
CA THR A 76 -13.25 3.30 -32.86
C THR A 76 -11.87 3.16 -33.49
N HIS A 77 -11.60 2.05 -34.17
CA HIS A 77 -10.44 1.93 -35.05
C HIS A 77 -10.91 2.25 -36.47
N ASN A 78 -10.41 3.35 -37.05
CA ASN A 78 -10.81 3.83 -38.38
C ASN A 78 -12.33 4.11 -38.55
N GLY A 79 -13.04 4.47 -37.48
CA GLY A 79 -14.47 4.81 -37.55
C GLY A 79 -15.43 3.61 -37.50
N GLU A 80 -14.92 2.41 -37.25
CA GLU A 80 -15.75 1.23 -36.95
C GLU A 80 -15.68 0.89 -35.46
N ASP A 81 -16.84 0.57 -34.87
CA ASP A 81 -16.95 0.11 -33.49
C ASP A 81 -16.26 -1.25 -33.34
N LEU A 82 -15.31 -1.35 -32.41
CA LEU A 82 -14.66 -2.62 -32.07
C LEU A 82 -15.59 -3.47 -31.20
N TRP A 83 -16.27 -4.43 -31.83
CA TRP A 83 -17.00 -5.50 -31.13
C TRP A 83 -16.01 -6.60 -30.72
N MET A 84 -15.87 -6.88 -29.41
CA MET A 84 -15.10 -8.02 -28.93
C MET A 84 -16.01 -9.24 -28.74
N THR A 85 -15.77 -10.30 -29.51
CA THR A 85 -16.39 -11.61 -29.31
C THR A 85 -15.61 -12.40 -28.25
N CYS A 86 -16.31 -12.89 -27.22
CA CYS A 86 -15.74 -13.87 -26.29
C CYS A 86 -15.52 -15.21 -27.01
N PRO A 87 -14.49 -16.01 -26.66
CA PRO A 87 -14.15 -17.27 -27.35
C PRO A 87 -15.27 -18.32 -27.40
N ASP A 88 -16.30 -18.19 -26.56
CA ASP A 88 -17.35 -19.20 -26.40
C ASP A 88 -18.71 -18.78 -27.00
N GLY A 89 -18.75 -17.81 -27.92
CA GLY A 89 -19.96 -17.46 -28.68
C GLY A 89 -21.08 -16.80 -27.85
N PHE A 90 -20.77 -16.35 -26.64
CA PHE A 90 -21.66 -15.51 -25.85
C PHE A 90 -21.45 -14.03 -26.23
N GLU A 91 -22.49 -13.41 -26.78
CA GLU A 91 -22.68 -11.96 -26.78
C GLU A 91 -22.94 -11.53 -25.33
N ALA A 92 -21.87 -11.29 -24.58
CA ALA A 92 -21.99 -10.56 -23.32
C ALA A 92 -21.97 -9.07 -23.66
N ASP A 93 -23.08 -8.38 -23.41
CA ASP A 93 -23.09 -6.93 -23.34
C ASP A 93 -22.01 -6.52 -22.32
N CYS A 94 -20.89 -5.97 -22.80
CA CYS A 94 -19.88 -5.36 -21.94
C CYS A 94 -20.47 -4.06 -21.36
N VAL A 95 -21.28 -4.19 -20.32
CA VAL A 95 -21.84 -3.07 -19.55
C VAL A 95 -20.76 -2.56 -18.58
N LEU A 96 -19.64 -2.08 -19.12
CA LEU A 96 -18.77 -1.15 -18.39
C LEU A 96 -18.91 0.20 -19.06
N GLY A 97 -20.08 0.80 -18.83
CA GLY A 97 -20.34 2.16 -19.25
C GLY A 97 -19.28 3.07 -18.66
N CYS A 98 -18.69 3.92 -19.51
CA CYS A 98 -18.08 5.16 -19.08
C CYS A 98 -19.07 5.94 -18.23
N THR A 99 -19.05 5.72 -16.93
CA THR A 99 -19.54 6.73 -16.02
C THR A 99 -18.40 7.72 -15.93
N ALA A 100 -18.37 8.69 -16.86
CA ALA A 100 -17.73 9.96 -16.57
C ALA A 100 -18.17 10.34 -15.16
N LEU A 101 -17.21 10.60 -14.26
CA LEU A 101 -17.55 11.12 -12.93
C LEU A 101 -18.63 12.19 -13.16
N PRO A 102 -19.81 12.06 -12.53
CA PRO A 102 -20.93 12.95 -12.81
C PRO A 102 -20.40 14.37 -12.82
N GLN A 103 -20.70 15.13 -13.90
CA GLN A 103 -20.20 16.48 -14.10
C GLN A 103 -20.21 17.20 -12.77
N ALA A 104 -19.03 17.70 -12.36
CA ALA A 104 -18.79 18.28 -11.06
C ALA A 104 -20.01 19.11 -10.68
N SER A 105 -20.65 18.68 -9.60
CA SER A 105 -21.80 19.33 -9.01
C SER A 105 -21.53 20.84 -8.93
N SER A 106 -22.55 21.66 -9.16
CA SER A 106 -22.45 23.14 -9.23
C SER A 106 -22.01 23.82 -7.91
N CYS A 107 -21.54 23.05 -6.93
CA CYS A 107 -20.99 23.58 -5.69
C CYS A 107 -19.64 24.26 -5.96
N PRO A 108 -19.47 25.52 -5.51
CA PRO A 108 -18.17 26.15 -5.55
C PRO A 108 -17.19 25.37 -4.67
N GLU A 109 -15.96 25.23 -5.14
CA GLU A 109 -14.92 24.56 -4.35
C GLU A 109 -14.66 25.33 -3.05
N PRO A 110 -14.83 24.69 -1.87
CA PRO A 110 -14.47 25.29 -0.60
C PRO A 110 -13.00 25.75 -0.63
N GLN A 111 -12.79 27.03 -0.33
CA GLN A 111 -11.45 27.62 -0.24
C GLN A 111 -10.75 27.32 1.09
N GLN A 112 -11.49 26.75 2.04
CA GLN A 112 -11.02 26.46 3.38
C GLN A 112 -10.01 25.30 3.37
N SER A 113 -8.90 25.46 4.09
CA SER A 113 -7.94 24.39 4.31
C SER A 113 -8.50 23.30 5.22
N LEU A 114 -7.91 22.10 5.22
CA LEU A 114 -8.30 21.00 6.11
C LEU A 114 -8.27 21.40 7.59
N LEU A 115 -7.24 22.13 8.01
CA LEU A 115 -7.05 22.54 9.42
C LEU A 115 -8.10 23.58 9.86
N GLU A 116 -8.39 24.55 8.99
CA GLU A 116 -9.44 25.54 9.23
C GLU A 116 -10.82 24.87 9.28
N TRP A 117 -11.10 23.94 8.35
CA TRP A 117 -12.36 23.20 8.33
C TRP A 117 -12.56 22.43 9.62
N LEU A 118 -11.54 21.69 10.06
CA LEU A 118 -11.62 20.94 11.31
C LEU A 118 -11.84 21.88 12.50
N SER A 119 -11.09 22.97 12.61
CA SER A 119 -11.21 23.94 13.71
C SER A 119 -12.59 24.59 13.75
N SER A 120 -13.17 24.91 12.59
CA SER A 120 -14.51 25.48 12.47
C SER A 120 -15.64 24.51 12.87
N ASN A 121 -15.35 23.21 12.90
CA ASN A 121 -16.28 22.15 13.30
C ASN A 121 -15.97 21.61 14.71
N GLY A 122 -15.29 22.39 15.55
CA GLY A 122 -15.01 22.05 16.96
C GLY A 122 -13.86 21.08 17.17
N GLY A 123 -13.12 20.73 16.12
CA GLY A 123 -11.88 19.98 16.26
C GLY A 123 -10.72 20.83 16.72
N PHE A 124 -9.69 20.17 17.20
CA PHE A 124 -8.46 20.78 17.67
C PHE A 124 -7.26 20.08 17.04
N ILE A 125 -6.27 20.87 16.64
CA ILE A 125 -4.94 20.40 16.26
C ILE A 125 -3.96 21.29 17.01
N SER A 126 -2.94 20.69 17.61
CA SER A 126 -1.88 21.45 18.27
C SER A 126 -1.25 22.44 17.29
N PRO A 127 -1.08 23.72 17.65
CA PRO A 127 -0.41 24.71 16.80
C PRO A 127 1.07 24.36 16.57
N ARG A 128 1.60 23.38 17.30
CA ARG A 128 2.94 22.81 17.13
C ARG A 128 3.01 21.75 16.04
N LEU A 129 1.93 21.54 15.30
CA LEU A 129 1.88 20.57 14.21
C LEU A 129 1.66 21.29 12.89
N ARG A 130 2.30 20.77 11.84
CA ARG A 130 2.04 21.13 10.46
C ARG A 130 1.96 19.90 9.58
N ILE A 131 1.17 19.98 8.52
CA ILE A 131 1.19 18.99 7.44
C ILE A 131 2.35 19.35 6.53
N ASP A 132 3.26 18.41 6.29
CA ASP A 132 4.40 18.58 5.37
C ASP A 132 4.72 17.24 4.68
N SER A 133 5.73 17.22 3.80
CA SER A 133 6.25 16.02 3.15
C SER A 133 7.64 15.66 3.68
N GLY A 134 7.81 14.42 4.11
CA GLY A 134 9.09 13.85 4.53
C GLY A 134 9.47 12.59 3.76
N GLN A 135 10.30 11.75 4.38
CA GLN A 135 10.80 10.51 3.76
C GLN A 135 9.68 9.48 3.53
N LEU A 136 8.70 9.43 4.43
CA LEU A 136 7.53 8.55 4.35
C LEU A 136 6.39 9.14 3.49
N GLY A 137 6.65 10.27 2.83
CA GLY A 137 5.65 11.02 2.08
C GLY A 137 4.99 12.10 2.93
N ARG A 138 3.71 12.38 2.66
CA ARG A 138 2.96 13.39 3.39
C ARG A 138 2.67 12.92 4.82
N GLY A 139 2.95 13.75 5.82
CA GLY A 139 2.84 13.43 7.23
C GLY A 139 2.55 14.65 8.10
N LEU A 140 2.52 14.45 9.43
CA LEU A 140 2.47 15.54 10.41
C LEU A 140 3.86 15.74 11.02
N PHE A 141 4.28 16.99 11.14
CA PHE A 141 5.60 17.35 11.64
C PHE A 141 5.48 18.33 12.80
N ALA A 142 6.29 18.12 13.83
CA ALA A 142 6.40 19.02 14.96
C ALA A 142 7.13 20.31 14.54
N THR A 143 6.58 21.49 14.82
CA THR A 143 7.23 22.79 14.60
C THR A 143 8.00 23.25 15.84
N GLU A 144 7.64 22.71 17.01
CA GLU A 144 8.28 22.93 18.30
C GLU A 144 8.43 21.60 19.03
N ASP A 145 9.19 21.57 20.13
CA ASP A 145 9.21 20.41 21.01
C ASP A 145 7.80 20.17 21.61
N ILE A 146 7.38 18.91 21.60
CA ILE A 146 6.09 18.43 22.13
C ILE A 146 6.40 17.54 23.33
N GLU A 147 5.73 17.80 24.45
CA GLU A 147 5.92 17.04 25.68
C GLU A 147 5.17 15.71 25.65
N ILE A 148 5.53 14.77 26.52
CA ILE A 148 4.79 13.51 26.69
C ILE A 148 3.34 13.78 27.14
N SER A 149 2.39 13.00 26.62
CA SER A 149 0.95 13.13 26.89
C SER A 149 0.30 14.45 26.44
N GLU A 150 1.01 15.28 25.69
CA GLU A 150 0.46 16.51 25.11
C GLU A 150 -0.64 16.17 24.10
N LEU A 151 -1.75 16.93 24.11
CA LEU A 151 -2.85 16.74 23.17
C LEU A 151 -2.41 17.21 21.78
N LEU A 152 -2.43 16.29 20.82
CA LEU A 152 -2.02 16.53 19.44
C LEU A 152 -3.21 16.88 18.56
N VAL A 153 -4.24 16.04 18.63
CA VAL A 153 -5.44 16.14 17.79
C VAL A 153 -6.65 15.80 18.65
N SER A 154 -7.76 16.50 18.45
CA SER A 154 -9.07 16.14 18.97
C SER A 154 -10.13 16.34 17.89
N LEU A 155 -10.93 15.30 17.62
CA LEU A 155 -11.91 15.26 16.55
C LEU A 155 -13.31 14.98 17.14
N PRO A 156 -14.27 15.92 17.00
CA PRO A 156 -15.68 15.63 17.24
C PRO A 156 -16.17 14.50 16.34
N SER A 157 -17.08 13.68 16.84
CA SER A 157 -17.65 12.55 16.09
C SER A 157 -18.24 12.95 14.72
N GLU A 158 -18.71 14.19 14.58
CA GLU A 158 -19.35 14.72 13.39
C GLU A 158 -18.40 14.89 12.20
N VAL A 159 -17.11 15.15 12.46
CA VAL A 159 -16.09 15.32 11.43
C VAL A 159 -15.46 13.98 11.00
N ILE A 160 -15.67 12.92 11.77
CA ILE A 160 -15.23 11.57 11.42
C ILE A 160 -16.26 10.98 10.47
N ILE A 161 -15.80 10.35 9.37
CA ILE A 161 -16.69 9.53 8.56
C ILE A 161 -16.87 8.21 9.31
N LEU A 162 -17.76 8.25 10.30
CA LEU A 162 -17.96 7.19 11.29
C LEU A 162 -18.30 5.85 10.65
N ASP A 163 -17.68 4.81 11.20
CA ASP A 163 -18.20 3.45 11.24
C ASP A 163 -19.13 3.29 12.45
N GLY A 164 -20.22 2.56 12.27
CA GLY A 164 -21.03 2.14 13.39
C GLY A 164 -20.98 0.64 13.64
N ARG A 165 -20.87 -0.21 12.61
CA ARG A 165 -21.19 -1.66 12.72
C ARG A 165 -20.66 -2.52 11.58
N SER A 166 -20.19 -1.95 10.47
CA SER A 166 -19.90 -2.73 9.27
C SER A 166 -18.96 -1.97 8.30
N PRO A 167 -17.81 -2.56 7.95
CA PRO A 167 -16.93 -2.03 6.90
C PRO A 167 -17.66 -1.77 5.58
N CYS A 168 -18.63 -2.61 5.20
CA CYS A 168 -19.42 -2.43 3.98
C CYS A 168 -20.18 -1.10 3.98
N LEU A 169 -20.82 -0.76 5.09
CA LEU A 169 -21.58 0.49 5.22
C LEU A 169 -20.65 1.71 5.24
N ALA A 170 -19.51 1.60 5.89
CA ALA A 170 -18.52 2.68 5.95
C ALA A 170 -17.95 2.98 4.56
N ILE A 171 -17.60 1.95 3.78
CA ILE A 171 -17.10 2.12 2.42
C ILE A 171 -18.20 2.67 1.49
N LYS A 172 -19.45 2.18 1.60
CA LYS A 172 -20.60 2.75 0.87
C LYS A 172 -20.79 4.24 1.20
N ARG A 173 -20.68 4.62 2.48
CA ARG A 173 -20.76 6.03 2.91
C ARG A 173 -19.62 6.86 2.33
N LEU A 174 -18.38 6.38 2.40
CA LEU A 174 -17.21 7.05 1.84
C LEU A 174 -17.36 7.24 0.32
N ARG A 175 -17.81 6.21 -0.41
CA ARG A 175 -18.12 6.30 -1.85
C ARG A 175 -19.14 7.41 -2.13
N ASN A 176 -20.23 7.46 -1.36
CA ASN A 176 -21.27 8.49 -1.53
C ASN A 176 -20.73 9.90 -1.27
N GLU A 177 -19.83 10.07 -0.30
CA GLU A 177 -19.19 11.36 -0.05
C GLU A 177 -18.21 11.75 -1.16
N LEU A 178 -17.41 10.80 -1.67
CA LEU A 178 -16.55 11.03 -2.83
C LEU A 178 -17.35 11.42 -4.08
N GLN A 179 -18.52 10.81 -4.29
CA GLN A 179 -19.41 11.10 -5.42
C GLN A 179 -19.95 12.54 -5.38
N LYS A 180 -20.17 13.10 -4.18
CA LYS A 180 -20.65 14.48 -4.02
C LYS A 180 -19.58 15.51 -4.41
N GLY A 181 -18.30 15.12 -4.42
CA GLY A 181 -17.18 16.00 -4.73
C GLY A 181 -17.17 17.23 -3.82
N PRO A 182 -17.00 18.45 -4.38
CA PRO A 182 -17.02 19.70 -3.62
C PRO A 182 -18.27 19.95 -2.77
N CYS A 183 -19.40 19.30 -3.05
CA CYS A 183 -20.60 19.40 -2.21
C CYS A 183 -20.55 18.57 -0.92
N SER A 184 -19.56 17.69 -0.75
CA SER A 184 -19.42 16.91 0.48
C SER A 184 -19.06 17.84 1.65
N PHE A 185 -19.72 17.65 2.79
CA PHE A 185 -19.31 18.28 4.05
C PHE A 185 -17.84 17.96 4.39
N TYR A 186 -17.38 16.76 4.02
CA TYR A 186 -16.03 16.28 4.25
C TYR A 186 -15.05 16.66 3.14
N TRP A 187 -15.45 17.50 2.18
CA TRP A 187 -14.63 17.78 1.00
C TRP A 187 -13.21 18.30 1.32
N PRO A 188 -12.98 19.21 2.28
CA PRO A 188 -11.61 19.63 2.63
C PRO A 188 -10.70 18.45 3.02
N TYR A 189 -11.27 17.43 3.67
CA TYR A 189 -10.58 16.19 4.00
C TYR A 189 -10.43 15.27 2.78
N LEU A 190 -11.52 14.99 2.05
CA LEU A 190 -11.50 14.10 0.89
C LEU A 190 -10.60 14.61 -0.24
N LYS A 191 -10.57 15.92 -0.47
CA LYS A 191 -9.65 16.58 -1.40
C LYS A 191 -8.20 16.27 -1.04
N SER A 192 -7.89 16.27 0.24
CA SER A 192 -6.54 15.96 0.73
C SER A 192 -6.16 14.49 0.50
N LEU A 193 -7.13 13.59 0.36
CA LEU A 193 -6.92 12.18 0.02
C LEU A 193 -6.83 11.94 -1.50
N HIS A 194 -7.31 12.89 -2.32
CA HIS A 194 -7.35 12.73 -3.77
C HIS A 194 -5.95 12.58 -4.38
N GLU A 195 -4.98 13.29 -3.82
CA GLU A 195 -3.57 13.29 -4.26
C GLU A 195 -2.80 12.02 -3.85
N ILE A 196 -3.39 11.18 -3.00
CA ILE A 196 -2.72 9.98 -2.49
C ILE A 196 -2.84 8.86 -3.52
N GLU A 197 -1.71 8.51 -4.13
CA GLU A 197 -1.62 7.31 -4.96
C GLU A 197 -1.62 6.08 -4.04
N ILE A 198 -2.70 5.29 -4.10
CA ILE A 198 -2.82 4.05 -3.33
C ILE A 198 -2.41 2.90 -4.24
N SER A 199 -1.36 2.20 -3.84
CA SER A 199 -0.84 1.06 -4.58
C SER A 199 -0.77 -0.13 -3.64
N LEU A 200 -1.79 -0.98 -3.70
CA LEU A 200 -1.87 -2.21 -2.91
C LEU A 200 -1.80 -3.42 -3.83
N PRO A 201 -1.20 -4.54 -3.39
CA PRO A 201 -1.24 -5.82 -4.12
C PRO A 201 -2.64 -6.21 -4.59
N ALA A 202 -3.67 -5.85 -3.82
CA ALA A 202 -5.07 -6.14 -4.11
C ALA A 202 -5.58 -5.62 -5.48
N VAL A 203 -4.90 -4.62 -6.07
CA VAL A 203 -5.26 -4.01 -7.36
C VAL A 203 -4.15 -4.06 -8.40
N TRP A 204 -3.09 -4.82 -8.12
CA TRP A 204 -2.00 -5.02 -9.07
C TRP A 204 -2.43 -5.91 -10.24
N SER A 205 -1.70 -5.81 -11.35
CA SER A 205 -1.86 -6.74 -12.47
C SER A 205 -1.48 -8.16 -12.03
N LEU A 206 -2.02 -9.19 -12.71
CA LEU A 206 -1.64 -10.58 -12.43
C LEU A 206 -0.14 -10.83 -12.66
N GLU A 207 0.47 -10.11 -13.62
CA GLU A 207 1.91 -10.17 -13.88
C GLU A 207 2.71 -9.62 -12.71
N ASP A 208 2.32 -8.47 -12.16
CA ASP A 208 2.97 -7.88 -10.98
C ASP A 208 2.75 -8.74 -9.73
N LEU A 209 1.55 -9.31 -9.55
CA LEU A 209 1.25 -10.21 -8.43
C LEU A 209 2.04 -11.51 -8.49
N ALA A 210 2.34 -12.02 -9.69
CA ALA A 210 3.18 -13.20 -9.84
C ALA A 210 4.61 -12.98 -9.29
N LEU A 211 5.06 -11.73 -9.15
CA LEU A 211 6.34 -11.41 -8.50
C LEU A 211 6.31 -11.65 -6.98
N LEU A 212 5.12 -11.82 -6.38
CA LEU A 212 4.96 -12.19 -4.97
C LEU A 212 4.86 -13.71 -4.76
N ASP A 213 4.86 -14.51 -5.83
CA ASP A 213 4.70 -15.96 -5.75
C ASP A 213 5.85 -16.64 -4.98
N GLY A 214 5.51 -17.55 -4.07
CA GLY A 214 6.44 -18.20 -3.14
C GLY A 214 6.83 -17.35 -1.92
N LEU A 215 6.40 -16.10 -1.80
CA LEU A 215 6.60 -15.30 -0.57
C LEU A 215 5.53 -15.64 0.47
N PRO A 216 5.77 -15.30 1.76
CA PRO A 216 4.74 -15.41 2.79
C PRO A 216 3.47 -14.71 2.33
N THR A 217 2.41 -15.50 2.22
CA THR A 217 1.12 -15.03 1.72
C THR A 217 0.26 -14.68 2.92
N PRO A 218 -0.16 -13.42 3.06
CA PRO A 218 -0.95 -12.99 4.21
C PRO A 218 -2.28 -13.74 4.24
N LYS A 219 -2.89 -13.86 5.43
CA LYS A 219 -4.11 -14.65 5.62
C LYS A 219 -5.21 -14.26 4.63
N GLY A 220 -5.70 -15.23 3.85
CA GLY A 220 -6.72 -15.04 2.81
C GLY A 220 -6.19 -14.56 1.45
N GLY A 221 -4.89 -14.32 1.31
CA GLY A 221 -4.24 -13.92 0.06
C GLY A 221 -4.04 -12.42 -0.14
N TRP A 222 -3.28 -12.07 -1.17
CA TRP A 222 -2.94 -10.68 -1.54
C TRP A 222 -4.15 -9.82 -1.96
N GLN A 223 -5.23 -10.46 -2.40
CA GLN A 223 -6.46 -9.81 -2.88
C GLN A 223 -7.67 -10.05 -1.95
N SER A 224 -7.44 -10.54 -0.73
CA SER A 224 -8.50 -11.03 0.14
C SER A 224 -9.59 -9.99 0.45
N TYR A 225 -9.21 -8.74 0.70
CA TYR A 225 -10.16 -7.68 1.05
C TYR A 225 -10.96 -7.17 -0.13
N THR A 226 -10.33 -7.03 -1.31
CA THR A 226 -11.07 -6.68 -2.52
C THR A 226 -12.07 -7.79 -2.81
N GLN A 227 -11.63 -9.05 -2.88
CA GLN A 227 -12.52 -10.18 -3.13
C GLN A 227 -13.68 -10.26 -2.11
N ARG A 228 -13.40 -10.12 -0.81
CA ARG A 228 -14.42 -10.12 0.23
C ARG A 228 -15.39 -8.95 0.10
N TYR A 229 -14.89 -7.74 -0.13
CA TYR A 229 -15.73 -6.57 -0.31
C TYR A 229 -16.64 -6.69 -1.54
N PHE A 230 -16.08 -7.09 -2.69
CA PHE A 230 -16.85 -7.27 -3.91
C PHE A 230 -17.89 -8.38 -3.78
N LYS A 231 -17.59 -9.43 -3.01
CA LYS A 231 -18.52 -10.54 -2.76
C LYS A 231 -19.61 -10.20 -1.75
N ASP A 232 -19.24 -9.59 -0.63
CA ASP A 232 -20.11 -9.51 0.56
C ASP A 232 -20.78 -8.14 0.71
N CYS A 233 -20.20 -7.07 0.15
CA CYS A 233 -20.65 -5.70 0.37
C CYS A 233 -21.36 -5.07 -0.83
N LEU A 234 -21.02 -5.47 -2.06
CA LEU A 234 -21.55 -4.86 -3.27
C LEU A 234 -22.80 -5.60 -3.74
N GLU A 235 -23.89 -4.84 -3.93
CA GLU A 235 -25.16 -5.32 -4.45
C GLU A 235 -25.21 -5.31 -5.99
N SER A 236 -24.23 -4.65 -6.64
CA SER A 236 -24.08 -4.53 -8.10
C SER A 236 -22.60 -4.42 -8.47
N ASP A 237 -22.28 -4.52 -9.76
CA ASP A 237 -20.92 -4.36 -10.29
C ASP A 237 -20.24 -3.12 -9.71
N GLY A 238 -19.07 -3.31 -9.10
CA GLY A 238 -18.36 -2.23 -8.44
C GLY A 238 -17.73 -1.27 -9.43
N ASP A 239 -18.01 0.02 -9.27
CA ASP A 239 -17.40 1.07 -10.07
C ASP A 239 -16.00 1.48 -9.54
N ALA A 240 -15.25 2.24 -10.34
CA ALA A 240 -13.93 2.74 -9.96
C ALA A 240 -13.96 3.58 -8.66
N LEU A 241 -15.09 4.24 -8.39
CA LEU A 241 -15.28 5.04 -7.18
C LEU A 241 -15.46 4.15 -5.94
N ALA A 242 -16.17 3.03 -6.05
CA ALA A 242 -16.30 2.01 -5.01
C ALA A 242 -14.94 1.38 -4.70
N LEU A 243 -14.16 1.05 -5.73
CA LEU A 243 -12.79 0.55 -5.53
C LEU A 243 -11.92 1.60 -4.83
N ARG A 244 -11.98 2.87 -5.25
CA ARG A 244 -11.24 3.95 -4.59
C ARG A 244 -11.65 4.13 -3.13
N ALA A 245 -12.94 4.09 -2.83
CA ALA A 245 -13.46 4.18 -1.46
C ALA A 245 -12.97 3.00 -0.61
N LEU A 246 -13.02 1.77 -1.14
CA LEU A 246 -12.49 0.58 -0.47
C LEU A 246 -11.00 0.75 -0.15
N LEU A 247 -10.20 1.15 -1.13
CA LEU A 247 -8.75 1.31 -0.96
C LEU A 247 -8.41 2.40 0.07
N LEU A 248 -9.11 3.54 0.03
CA LEU A 248 -8.94 4.60 1.02
C LEU A 248 -9.32 4.12 2.41
N TYR A 249 -10.47 3.46 2.55
CA TYR A 249 -10.91 2.92 3.82
C TYR A 249 -9.91 1.91 4.38
N HIS A 250 -9.46 0.95 3.57
CA HIS A 250 -8.54 -0.09 4.02
C HIS A 250 -7.17 0.47 4.45
N THR A 251 -6.66 1.48 3.74
CA THR A 251 -5.34 2.06 4.03
C THR A 251 -5.34 3.14 5.11
N ARG A 252 -6.49 3.73 5.47
CA ARG A 252 -6.56 4.95 6.30
C ARG A 252 -7.55 4.89 7.45
N ALA A 253 -8.56 4.03 7.38
CA ALA A 253 -9.53 3.94 8.45
C ALA A 253 -8.88 3.40 9.71
N GLY A 254 -9.14 4.07 10.84
CA GLY A 254 -8.86 3.54 12.16
C GLY A 254 -10.07 2.79 12.72
N PRO A 255 -10.04 2.43 14.02
CA PRO A 255 -11.15 1.74 14.69
C PRO A 255 -12.51 2.46 14.63
N LEU A 256 -12.51 3.77 14.35
CA LEU A 256 -13.73 4.58 14.21
C LEU A 256 -14.15 4.89 12.77
N GLY A 257 -13.37 4.45 11.78
CA GLY A 257 -13.52 4.88 10.39
C GLY A 257 -12.48 5.94 10.00
N MET A 258 -12.84 6.80 9.05
CA MET A 258 -11.92 7.78 8.48
C MET A 258 -11.80 8.98 9.43
N THR A 259 -10.60 9.19 9.98
CA THR A 259 -10.33 10.21 11.00
C THR A 259 -9.46 11.33 10.43
N PRO A 260 -10.06 12.46 9.99
CA PRO A 260 -9.30 13.52 9.34
C PRO A 260 -8.11 13.99 10.17
N VAL A 261 -6.97 14.23 9.50
CA VAL A 261 -5.70 14.67 10.10
C VAL A 261 -4.99 13.58 10.90
N ALA A 262 -5.70 12.77 11.68
CA ALA A 262 -5.14 11.63 12.39
C ALA A 262 -4.55 10.58 11.42
N ASP A 263 -5.27 10.30 10.33
CA ASP A 263 -4.87 9.36 9.26
C ASP A 263 -3.80 9.90 8.28
N ILE A 264 -3.32 11.13 8.51
CA ILE A 264 -2.17 11.71 7.81
C ILE A 264 -0.85 11.28 8.47
N MET A 265 -0.87 10.92 9.76
CA MET A 265 0.33 10.44 10.44
C MET A 265 0.79 9.12 9.80
N ASN A 266 2.05 9.08 9.37
CA ASN A 266 2.65 7.85 8.87
C ASN A 266 2.85 6.85 10.00
N HIS A 267 3.03 5.59 9.62
CA HIS A 267 3.33 4.55 10.59
C HIS A 267 4.74 4.71 11.15
N GLY A 268 4.90 4.49 12.45
CA GLY A 268 6.21 4.23 13.04
C GLY A 268 6.19 4.13 14.56
N TYR A 269 7.39 3.98 15.13
CA TYR A 269 7.56 3.48 16.49
C TYR A 269 7.59 4.54 17.59
N ASN A 270 7.70 5.82 17.24
CA ASN A 270 7.52 6.92 18.18
C ASN A 270 6.01 7.19 18.32
N MET A 271 5.34 6.34 19.11
CA MET A 271 3.89 6.18 19.10
C MET A 271 3.11 7.43 19.54
N THR A 272 1.82 7.45 19.22
CA THR A 272 0.81 8.30 19.85
C THR A 272 -0.15 7.43 20.67
N TRP A 273 -0.65 7.95 21.79
CA TRP A 273 -1.74 7.34 22.53
C TRP A 273 -3.05 7.80 21.92
N HIS A 274 -3.92 6.85 21.59
CA HIS A 274 -5.27 7.13 21.15
C HIS A 274 -6.20 6.96 22.32
N GLY A 275 -7.20 7.82 22.39
CA GLY A 275 -8.25 7.65 23.38
C GLY A 275 -9.55 8.24 22.91
N PHE A 276 -10.57 7.79 23.61
CA PHE A 276 -11.92 8.28 23.48
C PHE A 276 -12.41 8.62 24.86
N ASP A 277 -13.05 9.77 24.99
CA ASP A 277 -13.80 10.05 26.21
C ASP A 277 -14.97 9.07 26.27
N GLN A 278 -14.77 8.01 27.07
CA GLN A 278 -15.59 6.78 27.08
C GLN A 278 -17.06 7.01 27.45
N GLU A 279 -17.40 8.15 28.06
CA GLU A 279 -18.75 8.41 28.54
C GLU A 279 -19.81 8.49 27.41
N ASP A 280 -19.39 8.59 26.15
CA ASP A 280 -20.30 8.63 24.99
C ASP A 280 -20.11 7.55 23.92
N VAL A 281 -18.99 6.83 23.84
CA VAL A 281 -18.73 5.89 22.72
C VAL A 281 -19.62 4.65 22.71
N MET A 282 -20.09 4.21 23.88
CA MET A 282 -21.02 3.08 23.97
C MET A 282 -22.48 3.46 23.71
N LYS A 283 -22.78 4.75 23.51
CA LYS A 283 -24.12 5.20 23.12
C LYS A 283 -24.21 5.20 21.60
N PRO A 284 -25.18 4.49 21.00
CA PRO A 284 -25.55 4.78 19.62
C PRO A 284 -25.88 6.28 19.55
N HIS A 285 -25.12 7.05 18.77
CA HIS A 285 -25.21 8.52 18.67
C HIS A 285 -24.53 9.35 19.78
N GLY A 286 -23.60 8.79 20.56
CA GLY A 286 -22.80 9.60 21.47
C GLY A 286 -21.96 10.63 20.71
N ARG A 287 -22.02 11.89 21.15
CA ARG A 287 -21.20 13.00 20.63
C ARG A 287 -19.80 12.96 21.24
N GLY A 288 -19.18 11.79 21.16
CA GLY A 288 -17.84 11.56 21.70
C GLY A 288 -16.80 12.38 20.94
N THR A 289 -15.70 12.67 21.62
CA THR A 289 -14.52 13.29 21.02
C THR A 289 -13.42 12.24 20.93
N PHE A 290 -12.91 12.00 19.73
CA PHE A 290 -11.66 11.29 19.53
C PHE A 290 -10.52 12.19 19.95
N TRP A 291 -9.51 11.67 20.62
CA TRP A 291 -8.29 12.42 20.85
C TRP A 291 -7.04 11.57 20.65
N MET A 292 -5.96 12.24 20.26
CA MET A 292 -4.62 11.68 20.14
C MET A 292 -3.66 12.51 20.99
N ARG A 293 -2.88 11.82 21.82
CA ARG A 293 -1.81 12.40 22.63
C ARG A 293 -0.45 11.82 22.26
N SER A 294 0.62 12.56 22.47
CA SER A 294 1.97 12.02 22.30
C SER A 294 2.26 10.92 23.34
N SER A 295 2.88 9.82 22.93
CA SER A 295 3.32 8.78 23.89
C SER A 295 4.73 9.00 24.44
N SER A 296 5.48 9.87 23.78
CA SER A 296 6.85 10.25 24.11
C SER A 296 7.03 11.74 23.79
N ALA A 297 8.14 12.32 24.25
CA ALA A 297 8.50 13.66 23.83
C ALA A 297 8.94 13.65 22.35
N ILE A 298 8.51 14.65 21.56
CA ILE A 298 8.82 14.76 20.13
C ILE A 298 9.59 16.05 19.91
N LYS A 299 10.71 15.99 19.18
CA LYS A 299 11.55 17.16 18.90
C LYS A 299 11.02 17.99 17.75
N ALA A 300 11.21 19.31 17.82
CA ALA A 300 10.96 20.20 16.70
C ALA A 300 11.62 19.68 15.41
N GLY A 301 10.87 19.73 14.31
CA GLY A 301 11.26 19.23 13.00
C GLY A 301 11.08 17.72 12.78
N SER A 302 10.77 16.95 13.83
CA SER A 302 10.54 15.51 13.70
C SER A 302 9.12 15.22 13.19
N GLU A 303 8.99 14.10 12.46
CA GLU A 303 7.68 13.57 12.07
C GLU A 303 6.96 12.98 13.28
N VAL A 304 5.66 13.20 13.35
CA VAL A 304 4.75 12.62 14.34
C VAL A 304 4.17 11.35 13.73
N LEU A 305 4.48 10.23 14.36
CA LEU A 305 4.17 8.90 13.85
C LEU A 305 3.04 8.26 14.63
N ASN A 306 2.30 7.38 13.96
CA ASN A 306 1.19 6.64 14.53
C ASN A 306 1.45 5.12 14.50
N SER A 307 0.88 4.36 15.43
CA SER A 307 0.83 2.91 15.33
C SER A 307 -0.48 2.52 14.64
N ILE A 308 -0.41 2.01 13.41
CA ILE A 308 -1.61 1.71 12.62
C ILE A 308 -2.21 0.36 13.04
N VAL A 309 -1.36 -0.56 13.49
CA VAL A 309 -1.74 -1.89 13.98
C VAL A 309 -0.99 -2.21 15.26
N ASN A 310 -1.45 -3.23 15.98
CA ASN A 310 -0.63 -3.90 16.99
C ASN A 310 0.45 -4.68 16.23
N GLY A 311 1.47 -3.98 15.73
CA GLY A 311 2.68 -4.61 15.21
C GLY A 311 3.60 -5.00 16.37
N VAL A 312 4.57 -5.86 16.11
CA VAL A 312 5.56 -6.31 17.10
C VAL A 312 6.28 -5.16 17.81
N ALA A 313 6.40 -4.02 17.16
CA ALA A 313 7.01 -2.83 17.74
C ALA A 313 6.21 -2.20 18.88
N PHE A 314 4.92 -2.56 19.06
CA PHE A 314 4.08 -1.98 20.09
C PHE A 314 4.72 -2.18 21.48
N ARG A 315 5.28 -3.36 21.77
CA ARG A 315 6.37 -3.61 22.74
C ARG A 315 6.98 -5.00 22.49
N PRO A 316 8.29 -5.12 22.16
CA PRO A 316 8.95 -6.42 22.05
C PRO A 316 8.84 -7.26 23.33
N THR A 317 8.71 -6.62 24.49
CA THR A 317 8.50 -7.29 25.78
C THR A 317 7.06 -7.76 26.03
N LEU A 318 6.05 -7.19 25.36
CA LEU A 318 4.67 -7.72 25.38
C LEU A 318 4.47 -8.84 24.35
N ALA A 319 5.30 -8.90 23.30
CA ALA A 319 5.28 -9.98 22.33
C ALA A 319 5.52 -11.36 22.99
N ALA A 320 6.17 -11.39 24.17
CA ALA A 320 6.38 -12.59 24.98
C ALA A 320 5.10 -13.17 25.64
N GLY A 321 3.90 -12.71 25.28
CA GLY A 321 2.64 -13.25 25.79
C GLY A 321 1.44 -13.11 24.85
N MET A 322 1.67 -12.84 23.56
CA MET A 322 0.64 -12.66 22.54
C MET A 322 0.83 -13.70 21.43
N HIS A 323 -0.25 -14.20 20.81
CA HIS A 323 -0.14 -15.23 19.79
C HIS A 323 0.38 -14.66 18.46
N ALA A 324 1.12 -15.46 17.69
CA ALA A 324 1.59 -15.06 16.35
C ALA A 324 0.42 -14.68 15.40
N ASP A 325 -0.76 -15.27 15.61
CA ASP A 325 -1.99 -14.97 14.87
C ASP A 325 -2.58 -13.58 15.18
N ASP A 326 -2.14 -12.93 16.26
CA ASP A 326 -2.68 -11.64 16.72
C ASP A 326 -1.94 -10.43 16.10
N PHE A 327 -0.81 -10.66 15.43
CA PHE A 327 0.03 -9.60 14.87
C PHE A 327 -0.06 -9.53 13.35
N ASP A 328 -0.19 -8.31 12.84
CA ASP A 328 0.07 -8.03 11.43
C ASP A 328 1.59 -8.08 11.22
N GLY A 329 2.06 -9.03 10.41
CA GLY A 329 3.44 -9.13 10.00
C GLY A 329 3.74 -8.27 8.77
N ALA A 330 4.98 -8.36 8.29
CA ALA A 330 5.41 -7.64 7.10
C ALA A 330 4.50 -7.90 5.88
N ALA A 331 4.00 -9.14 5.73
CA ALA A 331 3.07 -9.52 4.67
C ALA A 331 1.73 -8.79 4.78
N GLU A 332 1.15 -8.73 5.99
CA GLU A 332 -0.07 -8.00 6.29
C GLU A 332 0.11 -6.50 6.05
N ILE A 333 1.18 -5.89 6.57
CA ILE A 333 1.48 -4.46 6.37
C ILE A 333 1.62 -4.14 4.89
N PHE A 334 2.38 -4.95 4.16
CA PHE A 334 2.58 -4.75 2.73
C PHE A 334 1.28 -4.87 1.93
N ARG A 335 0.46 -5.87 2.23
CA ARG A 335 -0.86 -6.05 1.61
C ARG A 335 -1.81 -4.90 1.96
N ASN A 336 -1.84 -4.50 3.23
CA ASN A 336 -2.85 -3.59 3.77
C ASN A 336 -2.54 -2.14 3.46
N TYR A 337 -1.27 -1.75 3.46
CA TYR A 337 -0.85 -0.36 3.40
C TYR A 337 0.12 -0.05 2.25
N GLY A 338 0.64 -1.06 1.55
CA GLY A 338 1.50 -0.86 0.38
C GLY A 338 2.85 -0.25 0.74
N PHE A 339 3.39 -0.55 1.92
CA PHE A 339 4.75 -0.19 2.31
C PHE A 339 5.38 -1.32 3.13
N MET A 340 6.68 -1.19 3.38
CA MET A 340 7.44 -2.06 4.27
C MET A 340 7.95 -1.26 5.45
N GLU A 341 7.81 -1.82 6.64
CA GLU A 341 8.34 -1.22 7.85
C GLU A 341 9.87 -1.28 7.87
N ASP A 342 10.48 -0.27 8.47
CA ASP A 342 11.85 -0.39 8.95
C ASP A 342 11.86 -1.26 10.21
N PRO A 343 12.94 -2.00 10.51
CA PRO A 343 13.04 -2.78 11.76
C PRO A 343 12.77 -1.96 13.03
N PRO A 344 12.11 -2.54 14.06
CA PRO A 344 11.79 -3.96 14.19
C PRO A 344 10.57 -4.43 13.37
N VAL A 345 10.73 -5.48 12.56
CA VAL A 345 9.66 -6.03 11.69
C VAL A 345 9.40 -7.50 11.99
N MET A 346 8.14 -7.90 12.06
CA MET A 346 7.78 -9.32 12.17
C MET A 346 7.73 -9.99 10.80
N TRP A 347 8.42 -11.12 10.69
CA TRP A 347 8.39 -11.98 9.54
C TRP A 347 7.84 -13.33 9.93
N TRP A 348 7.12 -13.96 9.01
CA TRP A 348 6.62 -15.31 9.20
C TRP A 348 6.45 -16.02 7.86
N PHE A 349 6.37 -17.35 7.87
CA PHE A 349 5.92 -18.17 6.73
C PHE A 349 5.37 -19.52 7.20
N ASP A 350 4.46 -20.09 6.41
CA ASP A 350 3.99 -21.46 6.61
C ASP A 350 4.79 -22.42 5.73
N SER A 351 5.44 -23.42 6.32
CA SER A 351 6.10 -24.47 5.56
C SER A 351 5.08 -25.46 5.02
N ALA A 352 4.98 -25.56 3.69
CA ALA A 352 4.16 -26.59 3.04
C ALA A 352 4.70 -28.02 3.28
N ALA A 353 6.02 -28.15 3.53
CA ALA A 353 6.66 -29.45 3.71
C ALA A 353 6.39 -30.04 5.10
N SER A 354 6.51 -29.21 6.14
CA SER A 354 6.35 -29.65 7.53
C SER A 354 4.97 -29.32 8.11
N GLY A 355 4.20 -28.42 7.48
CA GLY A 355 2.97 -27.86 8.04
C GLY A 355 3.21 -26.91 9.20
N THR A 356 4.46 -26.50 9.44
CA THR A 356 4.85 -25.65 10.58
C THR A 356 4.74 -24.18 10.22
N HIS A 357 4.21 -23.38 11.14
CA HIS A 357 4.26 -21.92 11.08
C HIS A 357 5.56 -21.43 11.72
N HIS A 358 6.36 -20.69 10.97
CA HIS A 358 7.62 -20.09 11.43
C HIS A 358 7.47 -18.58 11.54
N ALA A 359 7.82 -17.99 12.68
CA ALA A 359 7.81 -16.54 12.89
C ALA A 359 9.06 -16.07 13.63
N TRP A 360 9.54 -14.86 13.30
CA TRP A 360 10.63 -14.18 13.98
C TRP A 360 10.53 -12.66 13.83
N ILE A 361 11.25 -11.94 14.67
CA ILE A 361 11.33 -10.48 14.62
C ILE A 361 12.71 -10.10 14.10
N GLN A 362 12.77 -9.36 13.00
CA GLN A 362 13.99 -8.68 12.58
C GLN A 362 14.14 -7.40 13.42
N MET A 363 15.12 -7.33 14.30
CA MET A 363 15.30 -6.22 15.25
C MET A 363 15.99 -4.98 14.65
N ASP A 364 16.83 -5.17 13.63
CA ASP A 364 17.61 -4.11 13.03
C ASP A 364 17.82 -4.28 11.52
N ALA A 365 18.40 -3.27 10.87
CA ALA A 365 18.71 -3.28 9.46
C ALA A 365 19.77 -4.33 9.05
N LYS A 366 20.50 -4.92 10.01
CA LYS A 366 21.46 -6.00 9.75
C LYS A 366 20.79 -7.37 9.74
N GLY A 367 19.50 -7.44 10.06
CA GLY A 367 18.75 -8.68 10.09
C GLY A 367 18.83 -9.43 11.41
N THR A 368 19.29 -8.81 12.51
CA THR A 368 19.41 -9.49 13.82
C THR A 368 18.04 -10.06 14.22
N PRO A 369 17.88 -11.39 14.31
CA PRO A 369 16.60 -11.98 14.64
C PRO A 369 16.40 -12.01 16.17
N SER A 370 15.16 -11.85 16.60
CA SER A 370 14.67 -12.18 17.93
C SER A 370 13.59 -13.24 17.78
N TRP A 371 13.75 -14.33 18.52
CA TRP A 371 12.80 -15.44 18.54
C TRP A 371 11.67 -15.18 19.54
N PHE A 372 10.50 -15.71 19.25
CA PHE A 372 9.44 -15.78 20.25
C PHE A 372 9.82 -16.87 21.26
N ALA A 373 9.84 -16.53 22.54
CA ALA A 373 10.05 -17.52 23.59
C ALA A 373 8.92 -18.56 23.51
N ASP A 374 9.27 -19.84 23.70
CA ASP A 374 8.29 -20.91 23.91
C ASP A 374 7.56 -20.59 25.21
N THR A 375 6.41 -19.92 25.12
CA THR A 375 5.59 -19.61 26.28
C THR A 375 4.65 -20.78 26.47
N ASP A 376 4.98 -21.58 27.49
CA ASP A 376 4.56 -22.93 27.87
C ASP A 376 3.08 -23.38 27.73
N ASP A 377 2.16 -22.64 27.10
CA ASP A 377 0.78 -23.10 26.95
C ASP A 377 0.13 -22.85 25.57
N HIS A 378 0.67 -21.98 24.72
CA HIS A 378 -0.19 -21.33 23.70
C HIS A 378 0.42 -21.09 22.30
N GLY A 379 1.64 -21.55 22.05
CA GLY A 379 2.19 -21.65 20.69
C GLY A 379 3.54 -22.36 20.72
N PRO A 380 3.89 -23.19 19.73
CA PRO A 380 5.20 -23.79 19.70
C PRO A 380 6.24 -22.68 19.58
N GLY A 381 7.16 -22.59 20.52
CA GLY A 381 8.39 -21.81 20.35
C GLY A 381 9.01 -22.11 18.99
N THR A 382 9.75 -21.15 18.42
CA THR A 382 10.33 -21.32 17.07
C THR A 382 11.18 -22.59 17.05
N ASN A 383 10.70 -23.64 16.36
CA ASN A 383 11.46 -24.87 16.15
C ASN A 383 12.66 -24.54 15.25
N LEU A 384 13.80 -24.18 15.87
CA LEU A 384 14.98 -23.69 15.16
C LEU A 384 15.51 -24.69 14.13
N THR A 385 15.42 -26.00 14.42
CA THR A 385 15.80 -27.04 13.44
C THR A 385 14.87 -26.99 12.23
N GLY A 386 13.56 -26.96 12.47
CA GLY A 386 12.56 -26.81 11.40
C GLY A 386 12.75 -25.53 10.60
N LEU A 387 13.04 -24.40 11.26
CA LEU A 387 13.32 -23.13 10.59
C LEU A 387 14.55 -23.22 9.68
N VAL A 388 15.63 -23.86 10.12
CA VAL A 388 16.83 -24.04 9.29
C VAL A 388 16.52 -24.89 8.07
N GLU A 389 15.80 -26.00 8.23
CA GLU A 389 15.45 -26.91 7.13
C GLU A 389 14.45 -26.27 6.15
N ASP A 390 13.28 -25.89 6.66
CA ASP A 390 12.19 -25.29 5.87
C ASP A 390 12.60 -23.95 5.26
N GLY A 391 13.28 -23.11 6.04
CA GLY A 391 13.74 -21.80 5.60
C GLY A 391 14.82 -21.89 4.52
N SER A 392 15.75 -22.85 4.62
CA SER A 392 16.76 -23.05 3.57
C SER A 392 16.12 -23.53 2.27
N ALA A 393 15.16 -24.45 2.35
CA ALA A 393 14.41 -24.93 1.18
C ALA A 393 13.61 -23.81 0.52
N LEU A 394 12.93 -22.97 1.31
CA LEU A 394 12.21 -21.80 0.82
C LEU A 394 13.15 -20.80 0.13
N LEU A 395 14.32 -20.53 0.72
CA LEU A 395 15.30 -19.61 0.13
C LEU A 395 15.81 -20.10 -1.23
N GLU A 396 16.04 -21.42 -1.37
CA GLU A 396 16.42 -22.04 -2.64
C GLU A 396 15.28 -21.94 -3.69
N ASP A 397 14.05 -22.27 -3.31
CA ASP A 397 12.88 -22.14 -4.20
C ASP A 397 12.72 -20.69 -4.71
N LEU A 398 12.86 -19.70 -3.82
CA LEU A 398 12.83 -18.29 -4.18
C LEU A 398 13.91 -17.95 -5.19
N GLN A 399 15.15 -18.43 -5.02
CA GLN A 399 16.23 -18.20 -5.99
C GLN A 399 15.94 -18.82 -7.37
N VAL A 400 15.39 -20.04 -7.41
CA VAL A 400 15.00 -20.71 -8.66
C VAL A 400 13.90 -19.92 -9.39
N ARG A 401 12.90 -19.42 -8.67
CA ARG A 401 11.83 -18.59 -9.24
C ARG A 401 12.36 -17.28 -9.80
N GLU A 402 13.29 -16.63 -9.10
CA GLU A 402 13.92 -15.40 -9.57
C GLU A 402 14.68 -15.63 -10.89
N ALA A 403 15.42 -16.73 -11.00
CA ALA A 403 16.10 -17.11 -12.23
C ALA A 403 15.12 -17.31 -13.39
N ARG A 404 13.96 -17.95 -13.15
CA ARG A 404 12.90 -18.14 -14.16
C ARG A 404 12.25 -16.83 -14.60
N LEU A 405 12.08 -15.89 -13.68
CA LEU A 405 11.54 -14.56 -13.96
C LEU A 405 12.54 -13.65 -14.72
N GLY A 406 13.71 -14.17 -15.09
CA GLY A 406 14.76 -13.40 -15.75
C GLY A 406 15.34 -12.30 -14.84
N MET A 407 15.18 -12.45 -13.53
CA MET A 407 15.69 -11.51 -12.53
C MET A 407 17.14 -11.89 -12.24
N ILE A 408 18.01 -11.61 -13.20
CA ILE A 408 19.44 -11.83 -13.04
C ILE A 408 19.98 -10.68 -12.17
N TYR A 409 20.12 -10.93 -10.87
CA TYR A 409 20.95 -10.10 -10.03
C TYR A 409 22.37 -10.16 -10.58
N GLY A 410 22.92 -9.00 -10.96
CA GLY A 410 24.32 -8.93 -11.37
C GLY A 410 25.19 -9.53 -10.24
N PRO A 411 26.12 -10.45 -10.54
CA PRO A 411 27.00 -11.03 -9.53
C PRO A 411 27.91 -9.92 -9.00
N GLY A 412 27.58 -9.32 -7.84
CA GLY A 412 28.48 -8.32 -7.23
C GLY A 412 27.93 -7.32 -6.21
N SER A 413 26.70 -7.39 -5.71
CA SER A 413 26.22 -6.38 -4.74
C SER A 413 25.39 -6.93 -3.58
N ASP A 414 25.77 -8.07 -3.01
CA ASP A 414 25.14 -8.62 -1.79
C ASP A 414 25.30 -7.69 -0.56
N GLU A 415 26.07 -6.60 -0.65
CA GLU A 415 26.41 -5.71 0.47
C GLU A 415 26.15 -4.21 0.23
N GLN A 416 25.60 -3.79 -0.91
CA GLN A 416 25.24 -2.37 -1.07
C GLN A 416 23.78 -2.16 -0.62
N PRO A 417 23.50 -1.32 0.40
CA PRO A 417 22.14 -0.87 0.66
C PRO A 417 21.60 -0.26 -0.63
N PHE A 418 20.46 -0.77 -1.09
CA PHE A 418 19.85 -0.44 -2.37
C PHE A 418 19.74 1.09 -2.56
N SER A 419 20.63 1.70 -3.36
CA SER A 419 20.39 3.04 -3.91
C SER A 419 19.77 2.87 -5.30
N PHE A 420 18.46 3.03 -5.40
CA PHE A 420 17.76 2.87 -6.67
C PHE A 420 17.84 4.15 -7.51
N ASP A 421 18.34 4.07 -8.74
CA ASP A 421 18.24 5.16 -9.71
C ASP A 421 16.80 5.23 -10.24
N ALA A 422 16.02 6.17 -9.69
CA ALA A 422 14.57 6.29 -9.87
C ALA A 422 14.11 6.59 -11.31
N LYS A 423 15.02 6.80 -12.27
CA LYS A 423 14.67 7.38 -13.58
C LYS A 423 14.50 6.40 -14.75
N ALA A 424 14.86 5.12 -14.63
CA ALA A 424 14.77 4.18 -15.75
C ALA A 424 13.61 3.18 -15.59
N GLN A 425 12.60 3.28 -16.48
CA GLN A 425 11.47 2.36 -16.74
C GLN A 425 10.12 2.66 -16.05
N ILE A 426 9.20 3.23 -16.87
CA ILE A 426 7.80 3.61 -16.57
C ILE A 426 6.87 2.37 -16.66
N GLY A 427 7.27 1.28 -16.02
CA GLY A 427 6.42 0.11 -15.76
C GLY A 427 6.61 -0.41 -14.33
N GLY A 428 7.15 0.44 -13.45
CA GLY A 428 8.06 -0.05 -12.43
C GLY A 428 7.63 0.10 -10.98
N ARG A 429 6.49 0.72 -10.62
CA ARG A 429 6.19 0.91 -9.19
C ARG A 429 5.85 -0.41 -8.49
N HIS A 430 4.80 -1.11 -8.95
CA HIS A 430 4.36 -2.39 -8.37
C HIS A 430 5.49 -3.41 -8.39
N ARG A 431 6.13 -3.57 -9.56
CA ARG A 431 7.32 -4.40 -9.71
C ARG A 431 8.43 -4.03 -8.72
N ARG A 432 8.82 -2.75 -8.57
CA ARG A 432 9.84 -2.36 -7.59
C ARG A 432 9.43 -2.69 -6.17
N MET A 433 8.16 -2.46 -5.81
CA MET A 433 7.65 -2.80 -4.48
C MET A 433 7.70 -4.31 -4.22
N ALA A 434 7.25 -5.12 -5.18
CA ALA A 434 7.29 -6.58 -5.09
C ALA A 434 8.73 -7.10 -4.94
N LEU A 435 9.66 -6.54 -5.72
CA LEU A 435 11.08 -6.92 -5.66
C LEU A 435 11.73 -6.48 -4.35
N ALA A 436 11.43 -5.27 -3.87
CA ALA A 436 11.91 -4.77 -2.59
C ALA A 436 11.41 -5.66 -1.44
N TYR A 437 10.12 -6.02 -1.44
CA TYR A 437 9.54 -6.95 -0.46
C TYR A 437 10.23 -8.32 -0.49
N ARG A 438 10.38 -8.91 -1.69
CA ARG A 438 11.07 -10.20 -1.88
C ARG A 438 12.50 -10.17 -1.34
N GLN A 439 13.26 -9.11 -1.64
CA GLN A 439 14.64 -8.98 -1.17
C GLN A 439 14.70 -8.79 0.34
N ALA A 440 13.85 -7.95 0.91
CA ALA A 440 13.77 -7.75 2.36
C ALA A 440 13.47 -9.07 3.08
N PHE A 441 12.48 -9.83 2.58
CA PHE A 441 12.15 -11.14 3.14
C PHE A 441 13.32 -12.13 3.03
N LYS A 442 13.95 -12.25 1.86
CA LYS A 442 15.11 -13.16 1.67
C LYS A 442 16.27 -12.80 2.60
N HIS A 443 16.56 -11.50 2.76
CA HIS A 443 17.60 -11.03 3.65
C HIS A 443 17.29 -11.40 5.10
N ALA A 444 16.08 -11.11 5.56
CA ALA A 444 15.62 -11.46 6.90
C ALA A 444 15.64 -12.98 7.15
N LEU A 445 15.18 -13.78 6.18
CA LEU A 445 15.15 -15.24 6.27
C LEU A 445 16.57 -15.83 6.33
N LYS A 446 17.49 -15.34 5.49
CA LYS A 446 18.89 -15.77 5.52
C LYS A 446 19.54 -15.45 6.87
N ALA A 447 19.31 -14.26 7.41
CA ALA A 447 19.83 -13.87 8.73
C ALA A 447 19.25 -14.74 9.85
N ALA A 448 17.95 -15.03 9.80
CA ALA A 448 17.27 -15.94 10.73
C ALA A 448 17.87 -17.35 10.69
N ILE A 449 18.04 -17.95 9.50
CA ILE A 449 18.64 -19.29 9.34
C ILE A 449 20.05 -19.35 9.94
N GLU A 450 20.90 -18.35 9.66
CA GLU A 450 22.27 -18.35 10.18
C GLU A 450 22.31 -18.18 11.71
N ALA A 451 21.45 -17.33 12.27
CA ALA A 451 21.33 -17.19 13.72
C ALA A 451 20.85 -18.48 14.38
N ALA A 452 19.82 -19.14 13.82
CA ALA A 452 19.30 -20.41 14.31
C ALA A 452 20.37 -21.52 14.30
N LYS A 453 21.21 -21.58 13.25
CA LYS A 453 22.36 -22.50 13.20
C LYS A 453 23.38 -22.24 14.32
N VAL A 454 23.67 -20.97 14.63
CA VAL A 454 24.59 -20.61 15.72
C VAL A 454 24.03 -21.06 17.06
N GLU A 455 22.75 -20.81 17.31
CA GLU A 455 22.07 -21.17 18.55
C GLU A 455 21.97 -22.69 18.75
N LEU A 456 21.58 -23.45 17.71
CA LEU A 456 21.55 -24.92 17.76
C LEU A 456 22.93 -25.52 18.09
N ARG A 457 24.02 -24.96 17.55
CA ARG A 457 25.39 -25.40 17.88
C ARG A 457 25.75 -25.10 19.33
N ALA A 458 25.32 -23.94 19.85
CA ALA A 458 25.55 -23.57 21.24
C ALA A 458 24.81 -24.50 22.21
N SER A 459 23.54 -24.83 21.93
CA SER A 459 22.72 -25.73 22.73
C SER A 459 23.22 -27.19 22.67
N GLY A 460 23.62 -27.68 21.49
CA GLY A 460 24.19 -29.01 21.34
C GLY A 460 25.52 -29.19 22.09
N ALA A 461 26.34 -28.14 22.18
CA ALA A 461 27.57 -28.15 22.97
C ALA A 461 27.34 -28.19 24.49
N GLN A 462 26.14 -27.82 24.96
CA GLN A 462 25.75 -27.93 26.37
C GLN A 462 25.23 -29.33 26.71
N ALA A 463 24.44 -29.95 25.83
CA ALA A 463 23.93 -31.31 26.04
C ALA A 463 25.06 -32.35 26.20
N GLY A 464 26.17 -32.20 25.46
CA GLY A 464 27.34 -33.07 25.59
C GLY A 464 28.21 -32.83 26.84
N LYS A 465 27.93 -31.80 27.64
CA LYS A 465 28.66 -31.50 28.90
C LYS A 465 27.94 -31.98 30.16
N GLU A 466 26.64 -32.29 30.09
CA GLU A 466 25.89 -32.84 31.23
C GLU A 466 25.98 -34.37 31.32
N GLU A 467 26.47 -35.04 30.27
CA GLU A 467 26.70 -36.50 30.25
C GLU A 467 28.14 -36.92 30.61
N LEU A 468 29.01 -35.99 31.02
CA LEU A 468 30.39 -36.22 31.50
C LEU A 468 30.53 -35.77 32.95
#